data_AF-A0A810MVF1-F1
#
_entry.id   AF-A0A810MVF1-F1
#
_cell.length_a   1.000
_cell.length_b   1.000
_cell.length_c   1.000
_cell.angle_alpha   90.00
_cell.angle_beta   90.00
_cell.angle_gamma   90.00
#
_symmetry.space_group_name_H-M   'P 1'
#
loop_
_entity.id
_entity.type
_entity.pdbx_description
1 polymer ?
#
loop_
_entity_poly.entity_id
_entity_poly.type
_entity_poly.pdbx_seq_one_letter_code
_entity_poly.pdbx_strand_id
1 'polypeptide(L)'
;MEVKFMQLIRRWPDDAWSFAVNLGSPIGAKLPGAQIIALASWAADVGLGTDDGEPAEPPAAEETTPRSTYAPAREDPGSPTMMQKTIAPSQVAYYLDRGYDRVSGFVHRANEIAHLTSPAKLHAALGLGYQGSPFSRDMDEVYVLRWPAYRPSLYRIPYGGQSESAMRAMEGWVIERAPFRGNGFAPGESSDVIAEFKVDSIRLPHGAQVWRIGADDSETLVATLDSDAPAWKKTGES
;
A
#
# COMPACT_ATOMS: atom_id res chain seq x y z
N MET A 1 25.45 -25.54 -15.86
CA MET A 1 24.54 -24.66 -16.62
C MET A 1 23.88 -23.75 -15.60
N GLU A 2 24.29 -22.50 -15.54
CA GLU A 2 23.80 -21.53 -14.56
C GLU A 2 22.67 -20.73 -15.22
N VAL A 3 21.46 -20.86 -14.70
CA VAL A 3 20.29 -20.13 -15.21
C VAL A 3 20.05 -18.94 -14.29
N LYS A 4 20.27 -17.72 -14.82
CA LYS A 4 19.94 -16.50 -14.08
C LYS A 4 18.44 -16.49 -13.77
N PHE A 5 18.08 -16.14 -12.53
CA PHE A 5 16.68 -16.10 -12.05
C PHE A 5 15.74 -15.30 -12.98
N MET A 6 16.26 -14.23 -13.58
CA MET A 6 15.55 -13.39 -14.55
C MET A 6 15.15 -14.13 -15.84
N GLN A 7 16.01 -15.01 -16.35
CA GLN A 7 15.72 -15.82 -17.54
C GLN A 7 14.67 -16.89 -17.22
N LEU A 8 14.67 -17.41 -15.99
CA LEU A 8 13.70 -18.39 -15.51
C LEU A 8 12.29 -17.79 -15.42
N ILE A 9 12.18 -16.57 -14.88
CA ILE A 9 10.90 -15.87 -14.72
C ILE A 9 10.29 -15.48 -16.08
N ARG A 10 11.08 -14.96 -17.02
CA ARG A 10 10.57 -14.55 -18.35
C ARG A 10 10.03 -15.70 -19.20
N ARG A 11 10.49 -16.93 -18.92
CA ARG A 11 10.05 -18.14 -19.62
C ARG A 11 9.21 -19.03 -18.71
N TRP A 12 8.55 -18.44 -17.70
CA TRP A 12 7.74 -19.20 -16.76
C TRP A 12 6.66 -19.97 -17.52
N PRO A 13 6.65 -21.31 -17.45
CA PRO A 13 5.93 -22.12 -18.42
C PRO A 13 4.42 -22.16 -18.18
N ASP A 14 3.98 -21.92 -16.94
CA ASP A 14 2.57 -22.07 -16.52
C ASP A 14 2.31 -21.20 -15.27
N ASP A 15 1.30 -20.34 -15.36
CA ASP A 15 0.87 -19.39 -14.33
C ASP A 15 0.26 -20.07 -13.09
N ALA A 16 -0.25 -21.30 -13.22
CA ALA A 16 -0.72 -22.11 -12.10
C ALA A 16 0.43 -22.69 -11.26
N TRP A 17 1.69 -22.62 -11.73
CA TRP A 17 2.82 -23.23 -11.06
C TRP A 17 3.49 -22.25 -10.09
N SER A 18 3.79 -22.73 -8.88
CA SER A 18 4.50 -21.95 -7.86
C SER A 18 6.01 -22.17 -7.94
N PHE A 19 6.80 -21.10 -7.90
CA PHE A 19 8.24 -21.20 -7.72
C PHE A 19 8.56 -21.37 -6.23
N ALA A 20 9.30 -22.42 -5.90
CA ALA A 20 9.68 -22.72 -4.53
C ALA A 20 11.21 -22.58 -4.37
N VAL A 21 11.62 -21.79 -3.38
CA VAL A 21 13.02 -21.58 -3.02
C VAL A 21 13.29 -22.29 -1.70
N ASN A 22 14.42 -23.00 -1.61
CA ASN A 22 14.85 -23.73 -0.40
C ASN A 22 13.82 -24.77 0.09
N LEU A 23 13.30 -25.60 -0.82
CA LEU A 23 12.38 -26.68 -0.49
C LEU A 23 12.99 -27.61 0.57
N GLY A 24 12.29 -27.79 1.69
CA GLY A 24 12.73 -28.64 2.80
C GLY A 24 13.58 -27.94 3.87
N SER A 25 13.84 -26.64 3.75
CA SER A 25 14.50 -25.86 4.80
C SER A 25 13.49 -25.03 5.62
N PRO A 26 13.84 -24.60 6.85
CA PRO A 26 13.00 -23.72 7.67
C PRO A 26 12.73 -22.33 7.04
N ILE A 27 13.50 -21.95 6.00
CA ILE A 27 13.41 -20.65 5.29
C ILE A 27 12.80 -20.87 3.89
N GLY A 28 12.15 -22.01 3.66
CA GLY A 28 11.49 -22.30 2.39
C GLY A 28 10.38 -21.29 2.09
N ALA A 29 10.37 -20.73 0.88
CA ALA A 29 9.34 -19.81 0.41
C ALA A 29 8.72 -20.31 -0.89
N LYS A 30 7.41 -20.11 -1.05
CA LYS A 30 6.69 -20.35 -2.30
C LYS A 30 6.15 -19.04 -2.83
N LEU A 31 6.51 -18.72 -4.06
CA LEU A 31 5.98 -17.61 -4.84
C LEU A 31 4.95 -18.17 -5.82
N PRO A 32 3.64 -17.88 -5.65
CA PRO A 32 2.63 -18.22 -6.64
C PRO A 32 2.94 -17.60 -8.01
N GLY A 33 2.57 -18.26 -9.11
CA GLY A 33 2.89 -17.82 -10.48
C GLY A 33 2.50 -16.37 -10.79
N ALA A 34 1.34 -15.91 -10.29
CA ALA A 34 0.92 -14.51 -10.43
C ALA A 34 1.91 -13.50 -9.78
N GLN A 35 2.56 -13.86 -8.66
CA GLN A 35 3.57 -13.00 -8.02
C GLN A 35 4.90 -12.99 -8.79
N ILE A 36 5.18 -14.06 -9.53
CA ILE A 36 6.36 -14.17 -10.39
C ILE A 36 6.22 -13.26 -11.61
N ILE A 37 5.03 -13.21 -12.20
CA ILE A 37 4.72 -12.33 -13.34
C ILE A 37 4.79 -10.86 -12.92
N ALA A 38 4.24 -10.52 -11.75
CA ALA A 38 4.33 -9.15 -11.20
C ALA A 38 5.79 -8.72 -10.96
N LEU A 39 6.64 -9.63 -10.49
CA LEU A 39 8.08 -9.37 -10.32
C LEU A 39 8.80 -9.21 -11.66
N ALA A 40 8.39 -9.95 -12.69
CA ALA A 40 8.92 -9.85 -14.05
C ALA A 40 8.62 -8.48 -14.69
N SER A 41 7.39 -8.00 -14.53
CA SER A 41 6.95 -6.69 -15.04
C SER A 41 7.72 -5.57 -14.35
N TRP A 42 7.83 -5.62 -13.02
CA TRP A 42 8.63 -4.65 -12.26
C TRP A 42 10.08 -4.61 -12.74
N ALA A 43 10.71 -5.78 -12.94
CA ALA A 43 12.10 -5.86 -13.36
C ALA A 43 12.34 -5.34 -14.79
N ALA A 44 11.33 -5.42 -15.67
CA ALA A 44 11.41 -4.83 -17.01
C ALA A 44 11.32 -3.30 -16.95
N ASP A 45 10.45 -2.75 -16.10
CA ASP A 45 10.27 -1.30 -15.94
C ASP A 45 11.51 -0.60 -15.34
N VAL A 46 12.28 -1.31 -14.50
CA VAL A 46 13.55 -0.82 -13.93
C VAL A 46 14.78 -1.18 -14.77
N GLY A 47 14.60 -1.68 -16.00
CA GLY A 47 15.70 -1.96 -16.94
C GLY A 47 16.59 -3.16 -16.57
N LEU A 48 16.22 -3.99 -15.59
CA LEU A 48 17.03 -5.13 -15.09
C LEU A 48 17.00 -6.36 -16.02
N GLY A 49 17.00 -6.19 -17.35
CA GLY A 49 16.70 -7.28 -18.27
C GLY A 49 17.37 -7.27 -19.65
N THR A 50 18.26 -6.33 -19.95
CA THR A 50 19.03 -6.33 -21.21
C THR A 50 20.48 -6.63 -20.89
N ASP A 51 20.84 -7.91 -20.91
CA ASP A 51 22.23 -8.36 -20.84
C ASP A 51 22.43 -9.39 -21.95
N ASP A 52 22.29 -8.92 -23.20
CA ASP A 52 22.82 -9.61 -24.38
C ASP A 52 24.33 -9.37 -24.44
N GLY A 53 25.08 -10.02 -23.53
CA GLY A 53 26.49 -10.37 -23.72
C GLY A 53 27.51 -9.26 -24.05
N GLU A 54 27.20 -7.98 -23.84
CA GLU A 54 28.13 -6.88 -24.08
C GLU A 54 28.36 -6.14 -22.75
N PRO A 55 29.62 -5.85 -22.36
CA PRO A 55 29.88 -5.13 -21.12
C PRO A 55 29.36 -3.70 -21.27
N ALA A 56 28.12 -3.47 -20.81
CA ALA A 56 27.59 -2.13 -20.66
C ALA A 56 28.45 -1.38 -19.67
N GLU A 57 29.00 -0.25 -20.12
CA GLU A 57 29.64 0.75 -19.27
C GLU A 57 28.71 1.05 -18.08
N PRO A 58 29.19 0.96 -16.83
CA PRO A 58 28.32 1.04 -15.67
C PRO A 58 27.55 2.35 -15.73
N PRO A 59 26.21 2.34 -15.68
CA PRO A 59 25.46 3.58 -15.59
C PRO A 59 25.98 4.34 -14.37
N ALA A 60 26.23 5.63 -14.57
CA ALA A 60 26.60 6.54 -13.50
C ALA A 60 25.68 6.28 -12.31
N ALA A 61 26.27 5.96 -11.17
CA ALA A 61 25.57 5.53 -9.97
C ALA A 61 24.37 6.44 -9.71
N GLU A 62 23.17 5.94 -10.03
CA GLU A 62 21.96 6.46 -9.43
C GLU A 62 22.18 6.32 -7.93
N GLU A 63 22.20 7.46 -7.22
CA GLU A 63 22.21 7.49 -5.77
C GLU A 63 21.09 6.58 -5.30
N THR A 64 21.46 5.35 -4.93
CA THR A 64 20.54 4.35 -4.44
C THR A 64 20.10 4.88 -3.09
N THR A 65 18.99 5.60 -3.07
CA THR A 65 18.37 6.02 -1.82
C THR A 65 18.23 4.77 -0.97
N PRO A 66 18.86 4.73 0.22
CA PRO A 66 18.89 3.52 1.02
C PRO A 66 17.45 3.11 1.32
N ARG A 67 17.12 1.86 0.94
CA ARG A 67 15.80 1.28 1.17
C ARG A 67 15.47 1.36 2.65
N SER A 68 14.24 1.70 2.96
CA SER A 68 13.76 1.75 4.34
C SER A 68 14.09 0.45 5.08
N THR A 69 14.68 0.59 6.26
CA THR A 69 15.03 -0.54 7.15
C THR A 69 13.91 -0.88 8.13
N TYR A 70 12.77 -0.20 8.02
CA TYR A 70 11.62 -0.44 8.87
C TYR A 70 11.12 -1.88 8.70
N ALA A 71 11.03 -2.59 9.81
CA ALA A 71 10.40 -3.90 9.88
C ALA A 71 9.14 -3.80 10.76
N PRO A 72 7.95 -4.13 10.22
CA PRO A 72 6.71 -4.05 10.99
C PRO A 72 6.73 -5.03 12.17
N ALA A 73 6.03 -4.69 13.24
CA ALA A 73 5.90 -5.58 14.39
C ALA A 73 5.19 -6.88 14.00
N ARG A 74 5.47 -7.98 14.68
CA ARG A 74 4.76 -9.23 14.42
C ARG A 74 3.31 -9.11 14.90
N GLU A 75 2.34 -9.34 14.02
CA GLU A 75 0.93 -9.41 14.39
C GLU A 75 0.59 -10.77 15.00
N ASP A 76 -0.33 -10.77 15.97
CA ASP A 76 -0.82 -12.00 16.59
C ASP A 76 -1.63 -12.84 15.59
N PRO A 77 -1.30 -14.14 15.42
CA PRO A 77 -2.07 -15.04 14.57
C PRO A 77 -3.50 -15.19 15.11
N GLY A 78 -4.46 -14.52 14.46
CA GLY A 78 -5.88 -14.57 14.83
C GLY A 78 -6.50 -13.19 15.11
N SER A 79 -5.68 -12.16 15.32
CA SER A 79 -6.16 -10.79 15.38
C SER A 79 -6.44 -10.25 13.97
N PRO A 80 -7.53 -9.50 13.77
CA PRO A 80 -7.79 -8.86 12.48
C PRO A 80 -6.70 -7.83 12.20
N THR A 81 -6.15 -7.84 10.97
CA THR A 81 -5.17 -6.83 10.55
C THR A 81 -5.78 -5.43 10.66
N MET A 82 -5.05 -4.52 11.30
CA MET A 82 -5.44 -3.12 11.38
C MET A 82 -5.15 -2.44 10.04
N MET A 83 -6.17 -1.84 9.44
CA MET A 83 -6.07 -1.06 8.21
C MET A 83 -6.05 0.42 8.52
N GLN A 84 -5.41 1.20 7.65
CA GLN A 84 -5.31 2.65 7.75
C GLN A 84 -5.62 3.32 6.40
N LYS A 85 -6.30 4.46 6.46
CA LYS A 85 -6.45 5.39 5.34
C LYS A 85 -6.20 6.83 5.78
N THR A 86 -5.32 7.53 5.07
CA THR A 86 -5.15 8.97 5.21
C THR A 86 -6.34 9.71 4.61
N ILE A 87 -6.94 10.61 5.37
CA ILE A 87 -8.07 11.45 4.96
C ILE A 87 -7.71 12.93 5.12
N ALA A 88 -8.21 13.76 4.21
CA ALA A 88 -7.92 15.19 4.26
C ALA A 88 -8.70 15.87 5.39
N PRO A 89 -8.20 16.99 5.96
CA PRO A 89 -8.93 17.76 6.98
C PRO A 89 -10.36 18.12 6.54
N SER A 90 -10.54 18.45 5.26
CA SER A 90 -11.86 18.75 4.67
C SER A 90 -12.84 17.57 4.69
N GLN A 91 -12.35 16.34 4.89
CA GLN A 91 -13.19 15.15 4.97
C GLN A 91 -13.63 14.81 6.40
N VAL A 92 -12.94 15.33 7.41
CA VAL A 92 -13.18 14.97 8.82
C VAL A 92 -14.60 15.30 9.26
N ALA A 93 -15.13 16.45 8.86
CA ALA A 93 -16.50 16.86 9.15
C ALA A 93 -17.57 15.89 8.60
N TYR A 94 -17.30 15.18 7.49
CA TYR A 94 -18.24 14.16 7.00
C TYR A 94 -18.36 12.99 7.98
N TYR A 95 -17.24 12.59 8.59
CA TYR A 95 -17.25 11.54 9.62
C TYR A 95 -17.88 12.09 10.90
N LEU A 96 -17.29 13.13 11.48
CA LEU A 96 -17.63 13.58 12.83
C LEU A 96 -19.03 14.21 12.92
N ASP A 97 -19.41 15.04 11.96
CA ASP A 97 -20.65 15.82 12.07
C ASP A 97 -21.82 15.17 11.32
N ARG A 98 -21.53 14.34 10.30
CA ARG A 98 -22.56 13.70 9.47
C ARG A 98 -22.67 12.19 9.65
N GLY A 99 -21.87 11.60 10.54
CA GLY A 99 -21.92 10.16 10.83
C GLY A 99 -21.50 9.28 9.66
N TYR A 100 -20.71 9.81 8.70
CA TYR A 100 -20.26 9.00 7.57
C TYR A 100 -19.42 7.83 8.09
N ASP A 101 -19.75 6.61 7.69
CA ASP A 101 -19.20 5.38 8.27
C ASP A 101 -18.66 4.42 7.20
N ARG A 102 -18.24 4.96 6.05
CA ARG A 102 -17.73 4.17 4.93
C ARG A 102 -16.32 4.60 4.55
N VAL A 103 -15.59 3.68 3.96
CA VAL A 103 -14.26 3.93 3.39
C VAL A 103 -14.14 3.28 2.00
N SER A 104 -13.53 4.01 1.08
CA SER A 104 -13.30 3.60 -0.32
C SER A 104 -11.90 3.98 -0.78
N GLY A 105 -11.43 3.41 -1.89
CA GLY A 105 -10.14 3.75 -2.49
C GLY A 105 -8.98 3.00 -1.84
N PHE A 106 -7.80 3.61 -1.87
CA PHE A 106 -6.57 2.96 -1.42
C PHE A 106 -6.39 3.02 0.11
N VAL A 107 -5.96 1.90 0.68
CA VAL A 107 -5.77 1.67 2.11
C VAL A 107 -4.55 0.79 2.33
N HIS A 108 -3.95 0.90 3.52
CA HIS A 108 -2.69 0.24 3.87
C HIS A 108 -2.86 -0.52 5.19
N ARG A 109 -2.00 -1.50 5.45
CA ARG A 109 -1.94 -2.09 6.80
C ARG A 109 -1.29 -1.07 7.73
N ALA A 110 -1.95 -0.73 8.83
CA ALA A 110 -1.49 0.32 9.74
C ALA A 110 -0.08 0.04 10.29
N ASN A 111 0.20 -1.24 10.58
CA ASN A 111 1.50 -1.68 11.08
C ASN A 111 2.63 -1.54 10.03
N GLU A 112 2.36 -1.71 8.73
CA GLU A 112 3.38 -1.56 7.68
C GLU A 112 3.80 -0.09 7.46
N ILE A 113 3.00 0.85 7.94
CA ILE A 113 3.24 2.30 7.78
C ILE A 113 3.32 3.04 9.11
N ALA A 114 3.52 2.33 10.23
CA ALA A 114 3.51 2.93 11.56
C ALA A 114 4.69 3.89 11.80
N HIS A 115 5.78 3.77 11.04
CA HIS A 115 6.91 4.71 11.08
C HIS A 115 6.65 6.03 10.36
N LEU A 116 5.55 6.13 9.59
CA LEU A 116 5.15 7.35 8.89
C LEU A 116 4.38 8.28 9.84
N THR A 117 5.10 8.85 10.79
CA THR A 117 4.56 9.60 11.95
C THR A 117 4.24 11.06 11.68
N SER A 118 4.40 11.56 10.44
CA SER A 118 4.14 12.97 10.11
C SER A 118 3.42 13.13 8.77
N PRO A 119 2.71 14.26 8.55
CA PRO A 119 2.05 14.56 7.28
C PRO A 119 3.00 14.47 6.09
N ALA A 120 4.21 15.02 6.20
CA ALA A 120 5.21 14.98 5.14
C ALA A 120 5.66 13.56 4.78
N LYS A 121 5.84 12.68 5.78
CA LYS A 121 6.21 11.27 5.57
C LYS A 121 5.08 10.50 4.86
N LEU A 122 3.83 10.65 5.34
CA LEU A 122 2.66 10.03 4.71
C LEU A 122 2.45 10.53 3.27
N HIS A 123 2.61 11.84 3.05
CA HIS A 123 2.48 12.44 1.73
C HIS A 123 3.47 11.85 0.73
N ALA A 124 4.75 11.79 1.09
CA ALA A 124 5.81 11.28 0.21
C ALA A 124 5.69 9.78 -0.04
N ALA A 125 5.49 8.98 1.02
CA ALA A 125 5.52 7.52 0.93
C ALA A 125 4.27 6.92 0.28
N LEU A 126 3.10 7.55 0.46
CA LEU A 126 1.83 7.06 -0.10
C LEU A 126 1.48 7.70 -1.45
N GLY A 127 2.34 8.57 -2.00
CA GLY A 127 2.12 9.25 -3.28
C GLY A 127 0.88 10.16 -3.26
N LEU A 128 0.67 10.89 -2.15
CA LEU A 128 -0.50 11.76 -1.98
C LEU A 128 -0.41 13.07 -2.77
N GLY A 129 0.71 13.37 -3.42
CA GLY A 129 0.95 14.61 -4.17
C GLY A 129 0.39 14.65 -5.60
N TYR A 130 -0.68 13.90 -5.88
CA TYR A 130 -1.25 13.80 -7.23
C TYR A 130 -2.00 15.07 -7.67
N GLN A 131 -2.24 15.21 -8.98
CA GLN A 131 -2.93 16.39 -9.52
C GLN A 131 -4.33 16.56 -8.89
N GLY A 132 -4.56 17.73 -8.28
CA GLY A 132 -5.79 18.05 -7.57
C GLY A 132 -5.91 17.38 -6.19
N SER A 133 -4.80 16.90 -5.64
CA SER A 133 -4.77 16.33 -4.30
C SER A 133 -5.20 17.36 -3.24
N PRO A 134 -6.01 16.96 -2.26
CA PRO A 134 -6.31 17.81 -1.11
C PRO A 134 -5.17 17.84 -0.09
N PHE A 135 -4.09 17.09 -0.29
CA PHE A 135 -2.94 16.99 0.60
C PHE A 135 -1.80 17.88 0.10
N SER A 136 -1.06 18.47 1.05
CA SER A 136 0.22 19.15 0.81
C SER A 136 1.29 18.55 1.71
N ARG A 137 2.54 18.56 1.27
CA ARG A 137 3.69 18.10 2.07
C ARG A 137 3.88 18.94 3.32
N ASP A 138 3.53 20.23 3.26
CA ASP A 138 3.76 21.22 4.31
C ASP A 138 2.55 21.40 5.23
N MET A 139 1.64 20.42 5.26
CA MET A 139 0.51 20.44 6.19
C MET A 139 0.99 20.29 7.64
N ASP A 140 0.48 21.13 8.53
CA ASP A 140 0.73 21.04 9.97
C ASP A 140 0.09 19.79 10.60
N GLU A 141 -1.02 19.31 10.02
CA GLU A 141 -1.72 18.11 10.48
C GLU A 141 -2.38 17.35 9.34
N VAL A 142 -2.54 16.04 9.53
CA VAL A 142 -3.34 15.16 8.69
C VAL A 142 -4.17 14.22 9.58
N TYR A 143 -5.21 13.63 9.01
CA TYR A 143 -6.06 12.70 9.72
C TYR A 143 -5.96 11.31 9.11
N VAL A 144 -6.08 10.28 9.95
CA VAL A 144 -6.12 8.89 9.48
C VAL A 144 -7.30 8.15 10.11
N LEU A 145 -7.97 7.33 9.29
CA LEU A 145 -8.89 6.32 9.76
C LEU A 145 -8.12 5.05 10.06
N ARG A 146 -8.41 4.39 11.19
CA ARG A 146 -7.89 3.07 11.56
C ARG A 146 -9.01 2.12 11.90
N TRP A 147 -8.99 0.90 11.37
CA TRP A 147 -10.02 -0.10 11.66
C TRP A 147 -9.55 -1.55 11.48
N PRO A 148 -10.08 -2.50 12.27
CA PRO A 148 -9.79 -3.93 12.09
C PRO A 148 -10.48 -4.51 10.86
N ALA A 149 -9.75 -5.24 10.01
CA ALA A 149 -10.26 -5.89 8.81
C ALA A 149 -10.84 -7.30 9.10
N TYR A 150 -12.06 -7.36 9.65
CA TYR A 150 -12.74 -8.65 9.92
C TYR A 150 -13.11 -9.47 8.67
N ARG A 151 -13.12 -8.86 7.48
CA ARG A 151 -13.39 -9.52 6.20
C ARG A 151 -12.22 -9.25 5.23
N PRO A 152 -11.11 -9.99 5.33
CA PRO A 152 -9.90 -9.76 4.53
C PRO A 152 -10.15 -9.80 3.01
N SER A 153 -11.14 -10.57 2.55
CA SER A 153 -11.51 -10.67 1.12
C SER A 153 -11.99 -9.35 0.50
N LEU A 154 -12.33 -8.34 1.30
CA LEU A 154 -12.72 -7.01 0.82
C LEU A 154 -11.52 -6.14 0.44
N TYR A 155 -10.30 -6.52 0.83
CA TYR A 155 -9.07 -5.76 0.64
C TYR A 155 -8.25 -6.43 -0.46
N ARG A 156 -8.43 -5.98 -1.70
CA ARG A 156 -7.80 -6.59 -2.86
C ARG A 156 -6.59 -5.79 -3.29
N ILE A 157 -5.54 -6.49 -3.72
CA ILE A 157 -4.39 -5.85 -4.36
C ILE A 157 -4.89 -5.22 -5.68
N PRO A 158 -4.65 -3.92 -5.90
CA PRO A 158 -5.14 -3.21 -7.07
C PRO A 158 -4.22 -3.45 -8.28
N TYR A 159 -4.18 -4.69 -8.79
CA TYR A 159 -3.53 -4.95 -10.07
C TYR A 159 -4.28 -4.22 -11.19
N GLY A 160 -3.56 -3.49 -12.03
CA GLY A 160 -4.21 -2.58 -12.98
C GLY A 160 -3.27 -1.62 -13.70
N GLY A 161 -3.81 -0.50 -14.18
CA GLY A 161 -3.03 0.56 -14.79
C GLY A 161 -3.84 1.84 -15.02
N GLN A 162 -3.29 2.80 -15.77
CA GLN A 162 -3.95 4.09 -16.03
C GLN A 162 -4.84 4.08 -17.30
N SER A 163 -4.91 2.94 -17.98
CA SER A 163 -5.71 2.71 -19.18
C SER A 163 -6.19 1.27 -19.20
N GLU A 164 -7.18 0.96 -20.05
CA GLU A 164 -7.63 -0.43 -20.21
C GLU A 164 -6.51 -1.35 -20.71
N SER A 165 -5.62 -0.86 -21.58
CA SER A 165 -4.50 -1.66 -22.09
C SER A 165 -3.51 -2.00 -20.97
N ALA A 166 -3.16 -1.03 -20.11
CA ALA A 166 -2.28 -1.25 -18.97
C ALA A 166 -2.92 -2.18 -17.92
N MET A 167 -4.22 -2.02 -17.66
CA MET A 167 -4.95 -2.93 -16.77
C MET A 167 -4.95 -4.37 -17.29
N ARG A 168 -5.23 -4.58 -18.58
CA ARG A 168 -5.21 -5.92 -19.19
C ARG A 168 -3.80 -6.54 -19.16
N ALA A 169 -2.76 -5.75 -19.37
CA ALA A 169 -1.38 -6.22 -19.32
C ALA A 169 -0.97 -6.72 -17.91
N MET A 170 -1.55 -6.15 -16.85
CA MET A 170 -1.36 -6.60 -15.47
C MET A 170 -2.34 -7.72 -15.04
N GLU A 171 -3.16 -8.22 -15.97
CA GLU A 171 -4.29 -9.12 -15.67
C GLU A 171 -5.15 -8.58 -14.50
N GLY A 172 -5.26 -7.26 -14.47
CA GLY A 172 -5.79 -6.49 -13.36
C GLY A 172 -7.29 -6.22 -13.47
N TRP A 173 -7.78 -5.49 -12.49
CA TRP A 173 -9.20 -5.09 -12.38
C TRP A 173 -9.39 -3.61 -12.10
N VAL A 174 -8.29 -2.86 -11.91
CA VAL A 174 -8.33 -1.43 -11.55
C VAL A 174 -7.83 -0.58 -12.71
N ILE A 175 -8.61 0.44 -13.06
CA ILE A 175 -8.14 1.58 -13.83
C ILE A 175 -8.21 2.80 -12.91
N GLU A 176 -7.10 3.50 -12.73
CA GLU A 176 -7.02 4.68 -11.88
C GLU A 176 -6.02 5.69 -12.45
N ARG A 177 -6.21 6.97 -12.16
CA ARG A 177 -5.34 8.05 -12.64
C ARG A 177 -3.92 7.98 -12.06
N ALA A 178 -3.00 8.67 -12.73
CA ALA A 178 -1.67 8.95 -12.18
C ALA A 178 -1.78 9.52 -10.75
N PRO A 179 -0.89 9.12 -9.82
CA PRO A 179 0.34 8.36 -10.02
C PRO A 179 0.19 6.83 -9.89
N PHE A 180 -1.02 6.28 -10.00
CA PHE A 180 -1.26 4.83 -9.85
C PHE A 180 -0.38 3.98 -10.78
N ARG A 181 0.34 3.01 -10.19
CA ARG A 181 1.25 2.08 -10.89
C ARG A 181 0.64 0.71 -11.17
N GLY A 182 -0.41 0.32 -10.44
CA GLY A 182 -1.12 -0.94 -10.68
C GLY A 182 -0.35 -2.23 -10.38
N ASN A 183 0.73 -2.15 -9.61
CA ASN A 183 1.58 -3.28 -9.22
C ASN A 183 1.36 -3.75 -7.77
N GLY A 184 0.38 -3.17 -7.07
CA GLY A 184 0.08 -3.50 -5.67
C GLY A 184 0.88 -2.75 -4.62
N PHE A 185 1.67 -1.74 -5.02
CA PHE A 185 2.43 -0.90 -4.11
C PHE A 185 2.06 0.57 -4.26
N ALA A 186 2.17 1.31 -3.15
CA ALA A 186 1.92 2.74 -3.13
C ALA A 186 2.88 3.47 -4.10
N PRO A 187 2.41 4.51 -4.81
CA PRO A 187 3.20 5.16 -5.86
C PRO A 187 4.16 6.23 -5.33
N GLY A 188 4.45 6.24 -4.03
CA GLY A 188 5.34 7.20 -3.39
C GLY A 188 6.75 7.22 -3.98
N GLU A 189 7.43 8.32 -3.69
CA GLU A 189 8.84 8.53 -4.05
C GLU A 189 9.78 8.25 -2.86
N SER A 190 9.23 7.80 -1.70
CA SER A 190 10.05 7.36 -0.59
C SER A 190 10.73 6.02 -0.91
N SER A 191 11.78 5.69 -0.16
CA SER A 191 12.45 4.40 -0.26
C SER A 191 11.69 3.25 0.43
N ASP A 192 10.45 3.49 0.90
CA ASP A 192 9.58 2.48 1.48
C ASP A 192 8.89 1.66 0.37
N VAL A 193 8.80 0.35 0.59
CA VAL A 193 8.00 -0.55 -0.26
C VAL A 193 6.71 -0.85 0.50
N ILE A 194 5.65 -0.10 0.21
CA ILE A 194 4.39 -0.16 0.95
C ILE A 194 3.35 -0.89 0.11
N ALA A 195 2.82 -2.01 0.62
CA ALA A 195 1.74 -2.72 -0.03
C ALA A 195 0.44 -1.90 0.04
N GLU A 196 -0.24 -1.76 -1.09
CA GLU A 196 -1.46 -0.98 -1.23
C GLU A 196 -2.64 -1.91 -1.56
N PHE A 197 -3.78 -1.64 -0.94
CA PHE A 197 -5.02 -2.38 -1.15
C PHE A 197 -6.11 -1.40 -1.59
N LYS A 198 -7.04 -1.83 -2.45
CA LYS A 198 -8.22 -1.03 -2.83
C LYS A 198 -9.48 -1.65 -2.26
N VAL A 199 -10.37 -0.81 -1.73
CA VAL A 199 -11.68 -1.20 -1.21
C VAL A 199 -12.79 -0.43 -1.91
N ASP A 200 -13.86 -1.15 -2.27
CA ASP A 200 -15.04 -0.60 -2.95
C ASP A 200 -16.14 -0.26 -1.93
N SER A 201 -15.99 0.90 -1.29
CA SER A 201 -16.98 1.47 -0.35
C SER A 201 -17.51 0.49 0.72
N ILE A 202 -16.62 0.08 1.63
CA ILE A 202 -16.97 -0.80 2.75
C ILE A 202 -17.47 0.02 3.94
N ARG A 203 -18.34 -0.58 4.76
CA ARG A 203 -18.74 -0.02 6.06
C ARG A 203 -17.62 -0.24 7.06
N LEU A 204 -17.28 0.79 7.83
CA LEU A 204 -16.35 0.70 8.93
C LEU A 204 -16.98 -0.07 10.10
N PRO A 205 -16.24 -0.97 10.77
CA PRO A 205 -16.75 -1.69 11.93
C PRO A 205 -16.86 -0.79 13.16
N HIS A 206 -17.67 -1.21 14.13
CA HIS A 206 -17.67 -0.60 15.47
C HIS A 206 -16.25 -0.56 16.02
N GLY A 207 -15.90 0.55 16.66
CA GLY A 207 -14.56 0.76 17.20
C GLY A 207 -13.54 1.26 16.17
N ALA A 208 -13.93 1.52 14.91
CA ALA A 208 -13.07 2.25 13.97
C ALA A 208 -12.74 3.65 14.54
N GLN A 209 -11.55 4.15 14.25
CA GLN A 209 -10.99 5.34 14.90
C GLN A 209 -10.60 6.40 13.88
N VAL A 210 -10.79 7.68 14.25
CA VAL A 210 -10.16 8.83 13.60
C VAL A 210 -9.02 9.30 14.49
N TRP A 211 -7.83 9.40 13.92
CA TRP A 211 -6.65 9.94 14.57
C TRP A 211 -6.18 11.21 13.85
N ARG A 212 -5.59 12.13 14.61
CA ARG A 212 -4.87 13.29 14.10
C ARG A 212 -3.38 13.04 14.25
N ILE A 213 -2.62 13.31 13.19
CA ILE A 213 -1.16 13.24 13.15
C ILE A 213 -0.62 14.64 12.85
N GLY A 214 0.17 15.20 13.76
CA GLY A 214 0.80 16.52 13.63
C GLY A 214 2.18 16.46 12.97
N ALA A 215 2.65 17.61 12.47
CA ALA A 215 4.00 17.79 11.92
C ALA A 215 5.11 17.64 12.99
N ASP A 216 4.73 17.74 14.28
CA ASP A 216 5.57 17.49 15.45
C ASP A 216 5.63 16.00 15.86
N ASP A 217 5.19 15.10 14.97
CA ASP A 217 5.04 13.66 15.21
C ASP A 217 4.02 13.33 16.33
N SER A 218 3.20 14.29 16.77
CA SER A 218 2.13 14.01 17.74
C SER A 218 1.01 13.19 17.10
N GLU A 219 0.49 12.21 17.85
CA GLU A 219 -0.65 11.39 17.42
C GLU A 219 -1.73 11.44 18.50
N THR A 220 -2.96 11.83 18.13
CA THR A 220 -4.08 12.00 19.06
C THR A 220 -5.34 11.33 18.53
N LEU A 221 -5.99 10.51 19.36
CA LEU A 221 -7.29 9.93 19.04
C LEU A 221 -8.36 11.02 19.07
N VAL A 222 -9.04 11.25 17.94
CA VAL A 222 -10.07 12.28 17.80
C VAL A 222 -11.46 11.72 18.10
N ALA A 223 -11.77 10.55 17.55
CA ALA A 223 -13.08 9.93 17.71
C ALA A 223 -13.05 8.43 17.48
N THR A 224 -14.05 7.73 18.03
CA THR A 224 -14.32 6.32 17.78
C THR A 224 -15.75 6.14 17.26
N LEU A 225 -15.92 5.32 16.22
CA LEU A 225 -17.21 4.99 15.65
C LEU A 225 -17.99 4.07 16.58
N ASP A 226 -19.16 4.53 17.02
CA ASP A 226 -20.20 3.72 17.61
C ASP A 226 -21.23 3.34 16.54
N SER A 227 -21.15 2.11 16.05
CA SER A 227 -22.08 1.60 15.04
C SER A 227 -23.50 1.33 15.55
N ASP A 228 -23.74 1.32 16.87
CA ASP A 228 -25.08 1.09 17.42
C ASP A 228 -25.94 2.38 17.33
N ALA A 229 -25.31 3.54 17.52
CA ALA A 229 -25.89 4.87 17.37
C ALA A 229 -25.53 5.56 16.04
N PRO A 230 -25.13 4.79 15.02
CA PRO A 230 -24.22 5.17 13.91
C PRO A 230 -23.60 6.57 13.99
N ALA A 231 -22.79 6.81 15.03
CA ALA A 231 -22.21 8.12 15.31
C ALA A 231 -20.73 8.01 15.71
N TRP A 232 -19.97 9.08 15.44
CA TRP A 232 -18.59 9.19 15.89
C TRP A 232 -18.56 9.88 17.24
N LYS A 233 -18.13 9.16 18.28
CA LYS A 233 -17.95 9.71 19.63
C LYS A 233 -16.58 10.37 19.73
N LYS A 234 -16.54 11.68 19.96
CA LYS A 234 -15.27 12.40 20.12
C LYS A 234 -14.61 12.01 21.43
N THR A 235 -13.29 11.91 21.43
CA THR A 235 -12.51 11.62 22.63
C THR A 235 -12.71 12.76 23.64
N GLY A 236 -13.11 12.43 24.86
CA GLY A 236 -13.34 13.41 25.94
C GLY A 236 -14.80 13.88 26.10
N GLU A 237 -15.70 13.51 25.18
CA GLU A 237 -17.15 13.68 25.36
C GLU A 237 -17.70 12.39 26.01
N SER A 238 -18.10 12.47 27.29
CA SER A 238 -18.79 11.40 28.04
C SER A 238 -20.28 11.66 28.13
#